data_AF-A0A920RKW5-F1
#
_entry.id   AF-A0A920RKW5-F1
#
_cell.length_a   1.000
_cell.length_b   1.000
_cell.length_c   1.000
_cell.angle_alpha   90.00
_cell.angle_beta   90.00
_cell.angle_gamma   90.00
#
_symmetry.space_group_name_H-M   'P 1'
#
loop_
_entity.id
_entity.type
_entity.pdbx_description
1 polymer ?
#
loop_
_entity_poly.entity_id
_entity_poly.type
_entity_poly.pdbx_seq_one_letter_code
_entity_poly.pdbx_strand_id
1 'polypeptide(L)'
;MGDRVVVAWNGSVEAARSVAMSEALLLNSSEVVVVTVAGATVPGPSAKQLVAQMCARNIPARAETIERGEATVGGAFLDYGRTLTRIC
;
A
#
# COMPACT_ATOMS: atom_id res chain seq x y z
N MET A 1 10.40 -13.12 7.83
CA MET A 1 10.11 -12.31 6.63
C MET A 1 8.69 -11.79 6.75
N GLY A 2 8.38 -10.63 6.17
CA GLY A 2 7.05 -10.02 6.26
C GLY A 2 6.06 -10.77 5.37
N ASP A 3 5.23 -11.63 5.95
CA ASP A 3 4.18 -12.35 5.21
C ASP A 3 3.24 -11.38 4.49
N ARG A 4 2.97 -10.23 5.11
CA ARG A 4 2.04 -9.22 4.61
C ARG A 4 2.69 -7.85 4.63
N VAL A 5 2.72 -7.17 3.48
CA VAL A 5 3.29 -5.82 3.31
C VAL A 5 2.17 -4.83 3.02
N VAL A 6 2.14 -3.73 3.76
CA VAL A 6 1.24 -2.59 3.48
C VAL A 6 2.03 -1.49 2.77
N VAL A 7 1.56 -1.08 1.60
CA VAL A 7 2.13 0.02 0.81
C VAL A 7 1.22 1.23 0.94
N ALA A 8 1.69 2.27 1.63
CA ALA A 8 1.03 3.57 1.63
C ALA A 8 1.17 4.22 0.25
N TRP A 9 0.04 4.53 -0.40
CA TRP A 9 0.02 5.05 -1.75
C TRP A 9 -0.83 6.32 -1.87
N ASN A 10 -0.22 7.39 -2.40
CA ASN A 10 -0.90 8.66 -2.68
C ASN A 10 -0.75 9.11 -4.14
N GLY A 11 -0.09 8.32 -5.00
CA GLY A 11 0.17 8.66 -6.40
C GLY A 11 1.44 9.50 -6.64
N SER A 12 2.18 9.88 -5.61
CA SER A 12 3.39 10.72 -5.73
C SER A 12 4.61 9.97 -6.30
N VAL A 13 5.58 10.74 -6.80
CA VAL A 13 6.87 10.20 -7.27
C VAL A 13 7.73 9.68 -6.11
N GLU A 14 7.60 10.26 -4.92
CA GLU A 14 8.25 9.80 -3.70
C GLU A 14 7.71 8.42 -3.27
N ALA A 15 6.39 8.24 -3.34
CA ALA A 15 5.77 6.94 -3.08
C ALA A 15 6.19 5.91 -4.15
N ALA A 16 6.17 6.29 -5.43
CA ALA A 16 6.63 5.42 -6.53
C ALA A 16 8.08 4.96 -6.35
N ARG A 17 8.98 5.88 -5.98
CA ARG A 17 10.38 5.56 -5.68
C ARG A 17 10.50 4.59 -4.51
N SER A 18 9.74 4.81 -3.43
CA SER A 18 9.75 3.95 -2.25
C SER A 18 9.31 2.51 -2.59
N VAL A 19 8.30 2.36 -3.45
CA VAL A 19 7.85 1.06 -3.95
C VAL A 19 8.93 0.39 -4.81
N ALA A 20 9.54 1.12 -5.74
CA ALA A 20 10.61 0.59 -6.59
C ALA A 20 11.81 0.10 -5.76
N MET A 21 12.22 0.85 -4.74
CA MET A 21 13.31 0.45 -3.85
C MET A 21 12.96 -0.73 -2.94
N SER A 22 11.67 -1.05 -2.79
CA SER A 22 11.18 -2.17 -1.98
C SER A 22 10.98 -3.46 -2.79
N GLU A 23 11.37 -3.51 -4.06
CA GLU A 23 11.09 -4.61 -4.98
C GLU A 23 11.47 -5.99 -4.44
N ALA A 24 12.68 -6.14 -3.89
CA ALA A 24 13.12 -7.41 -3.33
C ALA A 24 12.26 -7.87 -2.15
N LEU A 25 11.75 -6.94 -1.33
CA LEU A 25 10.83 -7.26 -0.23
C LEU A 25 9.47 -7.71 -0.76
N LEU A 26 8.92 -6.98 -1.75
CA LEU A 26 7.60 -7.24 -2.31
C LEU A 26 7.54 -8.60 -3.03
N LEU A 27 8.60 -8.97 -3.75
CA LEU A 27 8.71 -10.26 -4.43
C LEU A 27 8.72 -11.47 -3.48
N ASN A 28 9.13 -11.27 -2.22
CA ASN A 28 9.19 -12.32 -1.20
C ASN A 28 8.01 -12.27 -0.20
N SER A 29 7.02 -11.41 -0.45
CA SER A 29 5.85 -11.29 0.42
C SER A 29 4.74 -12.24 -0.02
N SER A 30 4.01 -12.81 0.95
CA SER A 30 2.84 -13.64 0.68
C SER A 30 1.63 -12.79 0.25
N GLU A 31 1.62 -11.50 0.62
CA GLU A 31 0.57 -10.56 0.25
C GLU A 31 1.03 -9.09 0.32
N VAL A 32 0.62 -8.28 -0.66
CA VAL A 32 0.79 -6.82 -0.69
C VAL A 32 -0.57 -6.13 -0.68
N VAL A 33 -0.75 -5.17 0.23
CA VAL A 33 -1.94 -4.32 0.27
C VAL A 33 -1.55 -2.88 -0.04
N VAL A 34 -1.97 -2.38 -1.19
CA VAL A 34 -1.79 -0.98 -1.57
C VAL A 34 -2.94 -0.17 -1.00
N VAL A 35 -2.63 0.67 0.01
CA VAL A 35 -3.63 1.43 0.76
C VAL A 35 -3.56 2.89 0.36
N THR A 36 -4.71 3.44 -0.02
CA THR A 36 -4.88 4.88 -0.26
C THR A 36 -5.78 5.46 0.83
N VAL A 37 -5.43 6.63 1.36
CA VAL A 37 -6.32 7.41 2.24
C VAL A 37 -7.17 8.34 1.38
N ALA A 38 -8.48 8.29 1.52
CA ALA A 38 -9.40 9.14 0.77
C ALA A 38 -9.07 10.64 0.98
N GLY A 39 -9.07 11.40 -0.12
CA GLY A 39 -8.73 12.83 -0.11
C GLY A 39 -7.25 13.16 0.13
N ALA A 40 -6.37 12.17 0.33
CA ALA A 40 -4.95 12.37 0.58
C ALA A 40 -4.08 11.87 -0.59
N THR A 41 -4.47 12.23 -1.82
CA THR A 41 -3.78 11.85 -3.06
C THR A 41 -3.29 13.06 -3.84
N VAL A 42 -2.28 12.87 -4.68
CA VAL A 42 -1.79 13.86 -5.64
C VAL A 42 -1.99 13.36 -7.08
N PRO A 43 -1.88 14.23 -8.10
CA PRO A 43 -1.94 13.78 -9.49
C PRO A 43 -0.85 12.74 -9.79
N GLY A 44 -1.26 11.55 -10.22
CA GLY A 44 -0.38 10.43 -10.50
C GLY A 44 -1.15 9.12 -10.68
N PRO A 45 -0.44 7.97 -10.74
CA PRO A 45 -1.09 6.68 -10.93
C PRO A 45 -1.98 6.32 -9.73
N SER A 46 -3.15 5.77 -10.02
CA SER A 46 -4.04 5.21 -8.99
C SER A 46 -3.45 3.95 -8.35
N ALA A 47 -3.92 3.59 -7.14
CA ALA A 47 -3.56 2.33 -6.50
C ALA A 47 -3.91 1.11 -7.37
N LYS A 48 -5.03 1.17 -8.13
CA LYS A 48 -5.41 0.10 -9.08
C LYS A 48 -4.37 -0.08 -10.20
N GLN A 49 -3.83 1.01 -10.74
CA GLN A 49 -2.76 0.95 -11.73
C GLN A 49 -1.46 0.38 -11.15
N LEU A 50 -1.11 0.75 -9.91
CA LEU A 50 0.04 0.16 -9.23
C LEU A 50 -0.14 -1.35 -9.00
N VAL A 51 -1.31 -1.77 -8.53
CA VAL A 51 -1.62 -3.20 -8.35
C VAL A 51 -1.56 -3.95 -9.67
N ALA A 52 -2.09 -3.39 -10.76
CA ALA A 52 -1.98 -4.02 -12.08
C ALA A 52 -0.51 -4.23 -12.50
N GLN A 53 0.34 -3.25 -12.23
CA GLN A 53 1.78 -3.34 -12.49
C GLN A 53 2.49 -4.38 -11.59
N MET A 54 2.08 -4.48 -10.32
CA MET A 54 2.59 -5.50 -9.38
C MET A 54 2.19 -6.90 -9.81
N CYS A 55 0.91 -7.12 -10.15
CA CYS A 55 0.39 -8.41 -10.59
C CYS A 55 1.04 -8.86 -11.91
N ALA A 56 1.29 -7.94 -12.86
CA ALA A 56 2.04 -8.24 -14.08
C ALA A 56 3.47 -8.77 -13.82
N ARG A 57 4.00 -8.54 -12.62
CA ARG A 57 5.31 -9.00 -12.15
C ARG A 57 5.22 -10.14 -11.12
N ASN A 58 4.06 -10.80 -11.02
CA ASN A 58 3.78 -11.90 -10.09
C ASN A 58 3.88 -11.52 -8.61
N ILE A 59 3.63 -10.25 -8.26
CA ILE A 59 3.51 -9.82 -6.86
C ILE A 59 2.03 -9.92 -6.45
N PRO A 60 1.66 -10.67 -5.40
CA PRO A 60 0.27 -10.88 -4.98
C PRO A 60 -0.30 -9.63 -4.31
N ALA A 61 -0.82 -8.70 -5.10
CA ALA A 61 -1.25 -7.38 -4.63
C ALA A 61 -2.76 -7.13 -4.78
N ARG A 62 -3.33 -6.36 -3.85
CA ARG A 62 -4.67 -5.75 -3.99
C ARG A 62 -4.65 -4.29 -3.53
N ALA A 63 -5.70 -3.54 -3.90
CA ALA A 63 -5.86 -2.14 -3.52
C ALA A 63 -7.04 -1.97 -2.56
N GLU A 64 -6.87 -1.12 -1.55
CA GLU A 64 -7.91 -0.69 -0.62
C GLU A 64 -7.86 0.83 -0.45
N THR A 65 -9.04 1.45 -0.28
CA THR A 65 -9.17 2.85 0.09
C THR A 65 -9.75 2.92 1.49
N ILE A 66 -9.12 3.71 2.37
CA ILE A 66 -9.56 3.90 3.75
C ILE A 66 -9.92 5.37 4.01
N GLU A 67 -10.85 5.56 4.92
CA GLU A 67 -11.15 6.87 5.51
C GLU A 67 -10.23 7.12 6.71
N ARG A 68 -9.75 8.36 6.89
CA ARG A 68 -8.89 8.71 8.03
C ARG A 68 -9.67 9.17 9.28
N GLY A 69 -10.93 9.59 9.12
CA GLY A 69 -11.67 10.27 10.18
C GLY A 69 -10.89 11.44 10.78
N GLU A 70 -10.74 11.44 12.11
CA GLU A 70 -9.96 12.44 12.85
C GLU A 70 -8.45 12.19 12.85
N ALA A 71 -7.99 11.01 12.38
CA ALA A 71 -6.58 10.68 12.38
C ALA A 71 -5.82 11.50 11.32
N THR A 72 -4.51 11.67 11.57
CA THR A 72 -3.59 12.10 10.50
C THR A 72 -3.50 11.00 9.44
N VAL A 73 -3.04 11.35 8.23
CA VAL A 73 -2.83 10.36 7.15
C VAL A 73 -1.92 9.22 7.62
N GLY A 74 -0.81 9.54 8.31
CA GLY A 74 0.08 8.54 8.91
C GLY A 74 -0.60 7.70 9.99
N GLY A 75 -1.43 8.32 10.83
CA GLY A 75 -2.22 7.62 11.84
C GLY A 75 -3.17 6.59 11.23
N ALA A 76 -3.86 6.95 10.14
CA ALA A 76 -4.77 6.05 9.44
C ALA A 76 -4.05 4.80 8.90
N PHE A 77 -2.83 4.94 8.39
CA PHE A 77 -2.02 3.78 7.96
C PHE A 77 -1.60 2.88 9.14
N LEU A 78 -1.23 3.47 10.29
CA LEU A 78 -0.88 2.71 11.49
C LEU A 78 -2.08 1.94 12.05
N ASP A 79 -3.26 2.56 12.08
CA ASP A 79 -4.50 1.92 12.55
C ASP A 79 -4.95 0.81 11.60
N TYR A 80 -4.82 1.04 10.29
CA TYR A 80 -5.05 0.00 9.29
C TYR A 80 -4.10 -1.19 9.46
N GLY A 81 -2.80 -0.94 9.59
CA GLY A 81 -1.79 -1.99 9.81
C GLY A 81 -2.08 -2.85 11.04
N ARG A 82 -2.50 -2.24 12.15
CA ARG A 82 -2.91 -2.96 13.37
C ARG A 82 -4.11 -3.88 13.17
N THR A 83 -5.03 -3.52 12.28
CA THR A 83 -6.23 -4.32 11.98
C THR A 83 -5.86 -5.61 11.24
N LEU A 84 -4.82 -5.56 10.39
CA LEU A 84 -4.34 -6.73 9.63
C LEU A 84 -3.56 -7.76 10.48
N THR A 85 -3.04 -7.37 11.65
CA THR A 85 -2.25 -8.25 12.53
C THR A 85 -3.11 -9.10 13.49
N ARG A 86 -4.40 -8.78 13.65
CA ARG A 86 -5.29 -9.38 14.66
C ARG A 86 -5.90 -10.76 14.29
N ILE A 87 -5.35 -11.47 13.30
CA ILE A 87 -5.91 -12.75 12.82
C ILE A 87 -5.08 -13.98 13.25
N CYS A 88 -4.18 -13.84 14.23
CA CYS A 88 -3.50 -14.98 14.87
C CYS A 88 -3.92 -15.11 16.33
#